data_AF-A0A191WDD5-F1
#
_entry.id   AF-A0A191WDD5-F1
#
_cell.length_a   1.000
_cell.length_b   1.000
_cell.length_c   1.000
_cell.angle_alpha   90.00
_cell.angle_beta   90.00
_cell.angle_gamma   90.00
#
_symmetry.space_group_name_H-M   'P 1'
#
loop_
_entity.id
_entity.type
_entity.pdbx_description
1 polymer ?
#
loop_
_entity_poly.entity_id
_entity_poly.type
_entity_poly.pdbx_seq_one_letter_code
_entity_poly.pdbx_strand_id
1 'polypeptide(L)'
;MIFASLAVNVVVPKAGVKVGDVPVTAGTIVCVLALIVGLFAFLAGRRINFTPVTTLIMVLSGYMGVRSLIDWMLGEVRIEYVWGLVVGPMLFVLVSNALTTSREIEIAVKILVVGFVLVTAYAVLQYILGVNAVAIPGITVNLTDYQTGAEWYLQKHNRVGSGSKLFSTYQNGNLLGVNLLLIFPVVYEVVRRQWKLPALVAFVAVAMLTLSRSAWLGVAAYLAFRFVFTKSATAAAAAARIFAGIALIIAGAALFGAFPQVTDRLFGSNVDYLTRLSGRTPRLTQLIESTITNPIAVFFGPQGISEYEGGAYEITYAAVYLAGGLIALALLVAILVRSIHSLLKSVDRVAIGVGFGIMVYAVASFIEGGFWLPPTPSLFWMILGLGFAAAAQPGATLSARRG
;
A
#
# COMPACT_ATOMS: atom_id res chain seq x y z
N MET A 1 4.23 20.89 2.48
CA MET A 1 3.44 20.04 1.55
C MET A 1 3.62 18.54 1.76
N ILE A 2 4.85 18.01 1.93
CA ILE A 2 5.08 16.56 2.13
C ILE A 2 4.31 16.00 3.33
N PHE A 3 4.40 16.65 4.49
CA PHE A 3 3.69 16.22 5.70
C PHE A 3 2.16 16.22 5.52
N ALA A 4 1.62 17.26 4.87
CA ALA A 4 0.20 17.33 4.55
C ALA A 4 -0.21 16.21 3.57
N SER A 5 0.61 15.94 2.56
CA SER A 5 0.38 14.83 1.62
C SER A 5 0.31 13.50 2.36
N LEU A 6 1.25 13.27 3.29
CA LEU A 6 1.29 12.04 4.08
C LEU A 6 0.07 11.94 5.00
N ALA A 7 -0.28 13.02 5.71
CA ALA A 7 -1.41 13.04 6.63
C ALA A 7 -2.73 12.79 5.92
N VAL A 8 -2.98 13.47 4.80
CA VAL A 8 -4.23 13.30 4.04
C VAL A 8 -4.33 11.90 3.43
N ASN A 9 -3.25 11.40 2.82
CA ASN A 9 -3.28 10.07 2.19
C ASN A 9 -3.32 8.93 3.22
N VAL A 10 -2.89 9.14 4.47
CA VAL A 10 -3.04 8.14 5.53
C VAL A 10 -4.43 8.20 6.17
N VAL A 11 -4.88 9.40 6.58
CA VAL A 11 -6.02 9.57 7.49
C VAL A 11 -7.35 9.68 6.73
N VAL A 12 -7.37 10.42 5.62
CA VAL A 12 -8.59 10.71 4.84
C VAL A 12 -8.32 10.60 3.33
N PRO A 13 -7.84 9.44 2.85
CA PRO A 13 -7.37 9.29 1.47
C PRO A 13 -8.43 9.46 0.40
N LYS A 14 -9.71 9.29 0.77
CA LYS A 14 -10.87 9.44 -0.12
C LYS A 14 -11.60 10.76 0.04
N ALA A 15 -11.09 11.68 0.85
CA ALA A 15 -11.58 13.07 0.89
C ALA A 15 -11.57 13.66 -0.52
N GLY A 16 -12.64 14.34 -0.92
CA GLY A 16 -12.78 14.95 -2.25
C GLY A 16 -14.02 14.51 -3.02
N VAL A 17 -13.95 14.68 -4.33
CA VAL A 17 -15.05 14.48 -5.30
C VAL A 17 -14.58 13.60 -6.46
N LYS A 18 -15.52 13.12 -7.27
CA LYS A 18 -15.20 12.56 -8.59
C LYS A 18 -15.47 13.61 -9.65
N VAL A 19 -14.57 13.71 -10.63
CA VAL A 19 -14.78 14.52 -11.85
C VAL A 19 -14.85 13.52 -13.01
N GLY A 20 -16.07 13.30 -13.51
CA GLY A 20 -16.36 12.11 -14.32
C GLY A 20 -16.08 10.83 -13.52
N ASP A 21 -15.36 9.88 -14.12
CA ASP A 21 -14.98 8.63 -13.46
C ASP A 21 -13.65 8.72 -12.68
N VAL A 22 -12.94 9.86 -12.78
CA VAL A 22 -11.64 10.03 -12.14
C VAL A 22 -11.82 10.54 -10.70
N PRO A 23 -11.36 9.81 -9.67
CA PRO A 23 -11.42 10.28 -8.29
C PRO A 23 -10.37 11.37 -8.07
N VAL A 24 -10.83 12.61 -7.91
CA VAL A 24 -9.99 13.76 -7.54
C VAL A 24 -10.00 13.87 -6.02
N THR A 25 -9.05 13.19 -5.37
CA THR A 25 -8.96 13.20 -3.91
C THR A 25 -8.07 14.34 -3.42
N ALA A 26 -8.37 14.89 -2.24
CA ALA A 26 -7.52 15.87 -1.57
C ALA A 26 -6.07 15.35 -1.44
N GLY A 27 -5.89 14.03 -1.25
CA GLY A 27 -4.58 13.39 -1.21
C GLY A 27 -3.80 13.56 -2.52
N THR A 28 -4.46 13.33 -3.67
CA THR A 28 -3.83 13.53 -5.00
C THR A 28 -3.48 15.00 -5.26
N ILE A 29 -4.36 15.94 -4.90
CA ILE A 29 -4.12 17.38 -5.04
C ILE A 29 -2.90 17.80 -4.23
N VAL A 30 -2.84 17.44 -2.95
CA VAL A 30 -1.73 17.84 -2.08
C VAL A 30 -0.41 17.19 -2.51
N CYS A 31 -0.44 15.95 -3.05
CA CYS A 31 0.72 15.32 -3.68
C CYS A 31 1.23 16.11 -4.90
N VAL A 32 0.34 16.55 -5.80
CA VAL A 32 0.69 17.39 -6.96
C VAL A 32 1.32 18.70 -6.50
N LEU A 33 0.71 19.38 -5.53
CA LEU A 33 1.27 20.61 -4.96
C LEU A 33 2.65 20.37 -4.31
N ALA A 34 2.84 19.23 -3.65
CA ALA A 34 4.14 18.85 -3.10
C ALA A 34 5.20 18.67 -4.19
N LEU A 35 4.85 18.05 -5.32
CA LEU A 35 5.72 17.88 -6.47
C LEU A 35 6.06 19.22 -7.14
N ILE A 36 5.08 20.12 -7.30
CA ILE A 36 5.32 21.46 -7.85
C ILE A 36 6.30 22.25 -6.98
N VAL A 37 6.09 22.26 -5.65
CA VAL A 37 7.02 22.90 -4.71
C VAL A 37 8.40 22.23 -4.74
N GLY A 38 8.44 20.90 -4.86
CA GLY A 38 9.67 20.13 -5.01
C GLY A 38 10.44 20.49 -6.28
N LEU A 39 9.73 20.67 -7.40
CA LEU A 39 10.30 21.10 -8.67
C LEU A 39 10.91 22.50 -8.56
N PHE A 40 10.20 23.47 -7.98
CA PHE A 40 10.77 24.80 -7.75
C PHE A 40 12.00 24.76 -6.85
N ALA A 41 12.00 23.93 -5.81
CA ALA A 41 13.18 23.75 -4.96
C ALA A 41 14.36 23.14 -5.72
N PHE A 42 14.12 22.18 -6.62
CA PHE A 42 15.13 21.61 -7.51
C PHE A 42 15.70 22.65 -8.48
N LEU A 43 14.82 23.41 -9.15
CA LEU A 43 15.21 24.50 -10.05
C LEU A 43 15.99 25.62 -9.32
N ALA A 44 15.72 25.83 -8.04
CA ALA A 44 16.48 26.73 -7.17
C ALA A 44 17.84 26.16 -6.70
N GLY A 45 18.30 25.03 -7.26
CA GLY A 45 19.63 24.47 -7.03
C GLY A 45 19.71 23.38 -5.96
N ARG A 46 18.58 22.90 -5.42
CA ARG A 46 18.58 21.77 -4.48
C ARG A 46 18.99 20.49 -5.21
N ARG A 47 20.11 19.89 -4.78
CA ARG A 47 20.65 18.67 -5.40
C ARG A 47 19.82 17.44 -5.04
N ILE A 48 19.71 16.51 -5.99
CA ILE A 48 19.12 15.17 -5.81
C ILE A 48 20.26 14.17 -5.59
N ASN A 49 20.15 13.37 -4.54
CA ASN A 49 21.07 12.29 -4.27
C ASN A 49 20.65 11.04 -5.04
N PHE A 50 21.46 10.67 -6.04
CA PHE A 50 21.26 9.47 -6.83
C PHE A 50 21.87 8.27 -6.13
N THR A 51 21.03 7.49 -5.46
CA THR A 51 21.38 6.14 -5.03
C THR A 51 21.13 5.15 -6.17
N PRO A 52 21.67 3.92 -6.11
CA PRO A 52 21.30 2.89 -7.06
C PRO A 52 19.79 2.59 -7.12
N VAL A 53 19.07 2.70 -6.00
CA VAL A 53 17.60 2.55 -5.97
C VAL A 53 16.92 3.74 -6.62
N THR A 54 17.36 4.97 -6.32
CA THR A 54 16.89 6.19 -7.01
C THR A 54 17.07 6.05 -8.52
N THR A 55 18.21 5.52 -8.97
CA THR A 55 18.51 5.30 -10.39
C THR A 55 17.52 4.33 -11.03
N LEU A 56 17.28 3.17 -10.41
CA LEU A 56 16.28 2.20 -10.91
C LEU A 56 14.87 2.80 -10.98
N ILE A 57 14.48 3.59 -9.96
CA ILE A 57 13.19 4.27 -9.92
C ILE A 57 13.06 5.30 -11.05
N MET A 58 14.12 6.08 -11.32
CA MET A 58 14.13 7.04 -12.43
C MET A 58 14.11 6.35 -13.79
N VAL A 59 14.80 5.22 -13.95
CA VAL A 59 14.76 4.42 -15.19
C VAL A 59 13.36 3.85 -15.43
N LEU A 60 12.72 3.28 -14.40
CA LEU A 60 11.33 2.82 -14.48
C LEU A 60 10.39 3.96 -14.86
N SER A 61 10.52 5.11 -14.18
CA SER A 61 9.68 6.28 -14.44
C SER A 61 9.86 6.85 -15.85
N GLY A 62 11.10 6.94 -16.32
CA GLY A 62 11.40 7.37 -17.69
C GLY A 62 10.85 6.41 -18.74
N TYR A 63 11.06 5.09 -18.54
CA TYR A 63 10.49 4.06 -19.40
C TYR A 63 8.96 4.14 -19.48
N MET A 64 8.30 4.21 -18.33
CA MET A 64 6.84 4.31 -18.27
C MET A 64 6.31 5.65 -18.77
N GLY A 65 7.08 6.73 -18.65
CA GLY A 65 6.77 8.02 -19.25
C GLY A 65 6.74 7.96 -20.77
N VAL A 66 7.78 7.38 -21.38
CA VAL A 66 7.82 7.15 -22.84
C VAL A 66 6.69 6.21 -23.27
N ARG A 67 6.47 5.10 -22.55
CA ARG A 67 5.40 4.16 -22.85
C ARG A 67 4.01 4.82 -22.82
N SER A 68 3.75 5.63 -21.80
CA SER A 68 2.48 6.35 -21.65
C SER A 68 2.30 7.44 -22.72
N LEU A 69 3.39 8.07 -23.18
CA LEU A 69 3.36 9.02 -24.28
C LEU A 69 2.97 8.32 -25.60
N ILE A 70 3.53 7.13 -25.85
CA ILE A 70 3.16 6.31 -27.01
C ILE A 70 1.68 5.93 -26.93
N ASP A 71 1.20 5.44 -25.78
CA ASP A 71 -0.22 5.10 -25.63
C ASP A 71 -1.12 6.31 -25.89
N TRP A 72 -0.73 7.49 -25.38
CA TRP A 72 -1.47 8.73 -25.64
C TRP A 72 -1.52 9.09 -27.13
N MET A 73 -0.41 8.94 -27.86
CA MET A 73 -0.37 9.15 -29.31
C MET A 73 -1.26 8.15 -30.07
N LEU A 74 -1.50 6.97 -29.51
CA LEU A 74 -2.39 5.94 -30.03
C LEU A 74 -3.84 6.08 -29.55
N GLY A 75 -4.16 7.11 -28.75
CA GLY A 75 -5.51 7.38 -28.24
C GLY A 75 -5.89 6.64 -26.97
N GLU A 76 -4.96 5.91 -26.34
CA GLU A 76 -5.17 5.12 -25.13
C GLU A 76 -4.43 5.77 -23.95
N VAL A 77 -5.10 6.35 -22.95
CA VAL A 77 -4.40 6.84 -21.75
C VAL A 77 -5.02 6.29 -20.49
N ARG A 78 -4.18 5.65 -19.69
CA ARG A 78 -4.53 5.15 -18.36
C ARG A 78 -3.81 5.96 -17.29
N ILE A 79 -4.54 6.94 -16.77
CA ILE A 79 -4.06 7.90 -15.77
C ILE A 79 -3.53 7.18 -14.53
N GLU A 80 -4.12 6.04 -14.18
CA GLU A 80 -3.70 5.21 -13.06
C GLU A 80 -2.27 4.67 -13.19
N TYR A 81 -1.83 4.32 -14.40
CA TYR A 81 -0.46 3.86 -14.67
C TYR A 81 0.53 5.02 -14.67
N VAL A 82 0.14 6.16 -15.26
CA VAL A 82 0.93 7.40 -15.19
C VAL A 82 1.11 7.82 -13.73
N TRP A 83 0.04 7.80 -12.95
CA TRP A 83 0.12 8.15 -11.53
C TRP A 83 0.98 7.16 -10.74
N GLY A 84 0.76 5.86 -10.91
CA GLY A 84 1.45 4.82 -10.15
C GLY A 84 2.94 4.67 -10.49
N LEU A 85 3.32 4.84 -11.76
CA LEU A 85 4.67 4.50 -12.26
C LEU A 85 5.44 5.68 -12.87
N VAL A 86 4.85 6.86 -13.02
CA VAL A 86 5.55 8.07 -13.45
C VAL A 86 5.55 9.11 -12.34
N VAL A 87 4.36 9.54 -11.90
CA VAL A 87 4.20 10.58 -10.87
C VAL A 87 4.59 10.08 -9.47
N GLY A 88 4.14 8.87 -9.11
CA GLY A 88 4.44 8.21 -7.84
C GLY A 88 5.94 8.13 -7.53
N PRO A 89 6.78 7.61 -8.44
CA PRO A 89 8.24 7.66 -8.33
C PRO A 89 8.82 9.04 -8.00
N MET A 90 8.24 10.13 -8.52
CA MET A 90 8.70 11.49 -8.18
C MET A 90 8.41 11.83 -6.71
N LEU A 91 7.35 11.28 -6.10
CA LEU A 91 7.11 11.42 -4.67
C LEU A 91 8.19 10.70 -3.85
N PHE A 92 8.69 9.56 -4.31
CA PHE A 92 9.85 8.91 -3.68
C PHE A 92 11.08 9.82 -3.71
N VAL A 93 11.41 10.38 -4.87
CA VAL A 93 12.56 11.29 -5.02
C VAL A 93 12.39 12.53 -4.14
N LEU A 94 11.20 13.11 -4.14
CA LEU A 94 10.87 14.25 -3.30
C LEU A 94 11.07 13.93 -1.82
N VAL A 95 10.45 12.87 -1.30
CA VAL A 95 10.51 12.54 0.13
C VAL A 95 11.93 12.17 0.56
N SER A 96 12.62 11.35 -0.23
CA SER A 96 13.99 10.87 0.10
C SER A 96 15.03 11.99 0.15
N ASN A 97 14.82 13.09 -0.58
CA ASN A 97 15.76 14.23 -0.64
C ASN A 97 15.28 15.46 0.15
N ALA A 98 13.99 15.57 0.44
CA ALA A 98 13.43 16.71 1.16
C ALA A 98 13.57 16.56 2.68
N LEU A 99 13.40 15.34 3.22
CA LEU A 99 13.51 15.07 4.65
C LEU A 99 14.99 14.85 5.03
N THR A 100 15.62 15.92 5.50
CA THR A 100 17.09 15.99 5.71
C THR A 100 17.49 16.03 7.17
N THR A 101 16.52 16.16 8.08
CA THR A 101 16.76 16.23 9.53
C THR A 101 15.99 15.17 10.31
N SER A 102 16.52 14.80 11.47
CA SER A 102 15.90 13.84 12.38
C SER A 102 14.50 14.26 12.82
N ARG A 103 14.31 15.56 13.02
CA ARG A 103 13.02 16.16 13.38
C ARG A 103 11.98 15.98 12.29
N GLU A 104 12.36 16.15 11.02
CA GLU A 104 11.45 15.95 9.89
C GLU A 104 11.02 14.49 9.76
N ILE A 105 11.96 13.55 9.93
CA ILE A 105 11.66 12.12 9.98
C ILE A 105 10.71 11.81 11.14
N GLU A 106 10.96 12.36 12.33
CA GLU A 106 10.10 12.18 13.50
C GLU A 106 8.67 12.70 13.25
N ILE A 107 8.52 13.85 12.60
CA ILE A 107 7.20 14.40 12.22
C ILE A 107 6.48 13.46 11.25
N ALA A 108 7.16 12.98 10.20
CA ALA A 108 6.58 12.04 9.24
C ALA A 108 6.14 10.74 9.94
N VAL A 109 6.96 10.21 10.83
CA VAL A 109 6.65 9.02 11.63
C VAL A 109 5.47 9.26 12.57
N LYS A 110 5.41 10.41 13.24
CA LYS A 110 4.26 10.78 14.09
C LYS A 110 2.97 10.81 13.28
N ILE A 111 3.00 11.31 12.05
CA ILE A 111 1.84 11.26 11.15
C ILE A 111 1.41 9.82 10.87
N LEU A 112 2.35 8.90 10.61
CA LEU A 112 2.03 7.48 10.42
C LEU A 112 1.44 6.84 11.67
N VAL A 113 1.99 7.12 12.86
CA VAL A 113 1.52 6.57 14.13
C VAL A 113 0.13 7.10 14.48
N VAL A 114 -0.06 8.43 14.46
CA VAL A 114 -1.35 9.06 14.71
C VAL A 114 -2.36 8.62 13.66
N GLY A 115 -1.97 8.57 12.40
CA GLY A 115 -2.84 8.14 11.32
C GLY A 115 -3.28 6.69 11.44
N PHE A 116 -2.39 5.77 11.84
CA PHE A 116 -2.77 4.40 12.17
C PHE A 116 -3.83 4.34 13.28
N VAL A 117 -3.63 5.10 14.36
CA VAL A 117 -4.61 5.16 15.47
C VAL A 117 -5.96 5.71 14.99
N LEU A 118 -5.96 6.83 14.25
CA LEU A 118 -7.20 7.43 13.74
C LEU A 118 -7.95 6.50 12.78
N VAL A 119 -7.24 5.88 11.84
CA VAL A 119 -7.85 4.99 10.84
C VAL A 119 -8.42 3.73 11.50
N THR A 120 -7.70 3.13 12.45
CA THR A 120 -8.17 1.94 13.18
C THR A 120 -9.33 2.27 14.12
N ALA A 121 -9.26 3.39 14.86
CA ALA A 121 -10.36 3.85 15.71
C ALA A 121 -11.60 4.17 14.89
N TYR A 122 -11.46 4.87 13.76
CA TYR A 122 -12.59 5.17 12.87
C TYR A 122 -13.21 3.91 12.25
N ALA A 123 -12.39 2.90 11.94
CA ALA A 123 -12.88 1.61 11.50
C ALA A 123 -13.78 0.97 12.58
N VAL A 124 -13.32 0.94 13.83
CA VAL A 124 -14.12 0.42 14.96
C VAL A 124 -15.41 1.23 15.15
N LEU A 125 -15.37 2.55 15.04
CA LEU A 125 -16.56 3.40 15.10
C LEU A 125 -17.57 3.07 13.98
N GLN A 126 -17.11 2.87 12.74
CA GLN A 126 -17.96 2.43 11.64
C GLN A 126 -18.62 1.07 11.92
N TYR A 127 -17.88 0.15 12.54
CA TYR A 127 -18.40 -1.17 12.88
C TYR A 127 -19.49 -1.10 13.97
N ILE A 128 -19.30 -0.27 15.00
CA ILE A 128 -20.22 -0.17 16.15
C ILE A 128 -21.44 0.69 15.83
N LEU A 129 -21.24 1.87 15.25
CA LEU A 129 -22.28 2.88 15.05
C LEU A 129 -22.95 2.78 13.68
N GLY A 130 -22.38 2.00 12.75
CA GLY A 130 -22.79 1.93 11.37
C GLY A 130 -22.08 2.95 10.48
N VAL A 131 -21.84 2.57 9.21
CA VAL A 131 -21.06 3.35 8.25
C VAL A 131 -21.62 4.75 8.04
N ASN A 132 -22.92 4.86 7.80
CA ASN A 132 -23.56 6.15 7.48
C ASN A 132 -23.64 7.08 8.69
N ALA A 133 -23.74 6.55 9.91
CA ALA A 133 -23.84 7.35 11.13
C ALA A 133 -22.55 8.14 11.42
N VAL A 134 -21.40 7.63 10.98
CA VAL A 134 -20.09 8.26 11.21
C VAL A 134 -19.48 8.85 9.94
N ALA A 135 -20.16 8.73 8.80
CA ALA A 135 -19.68 9.25 7.52
C ALA A 135 -19.72 10.79 7.54
N ILE A 136 -18.62 11.41 7.12
CA ILE A 136 -18.51 12.86 6.92
C ILE A 136 -18.27 13.09 5.43
N PRO A 137 -19.31 13.43 4.64
CA PRO A 137 -19.22 13.60 3.20
C PRO A 137 -18.16 14.63 2.80
N GLY A 138 -17.35 14.29 1.80
CA GLY A 138 -16.23 15.09 1.33
C GLY A 138 -14.94 14.97 2.16
N ILE A 139 -15.01 14.45 3.40
CA ILE A 139 -13.87 14.31 4.31
C ILE A 139 -13.50 12.85 4.52
N THR A 140 -14.31 12.08 5.23
CA THR A 140 -14.01 10.66 5.48
C THR A 140 -14.47 9.76 4.33
N VAL A 141 -15.38 10.29 3.51
CA VAL A 141 -15.95 9.62 2.34
C VAL A 141 -15.97 10.60 1.16
N ASN A 142 -15.72 10.11 -0.05
CA ASN A 142 -15.90 10.88 -1.28
C ASN A 142 -17.36 11.35 -1.40
N LEU A 143 -17.56 12.65 -1.69
CA LEU A 143 -18.88 13.27 -1.71
C LEU A 143 -19.78 12.71 -2.81
N THR A 144 -19.25 12.55 -4.03
CA THR A 144 -20.01 12.05 -5.17
C THR A 144 -20.50 10.62 -4.93
N ASP A 145 -19.63 9.77 -4.36
CA ASP A 145 -20.01 8.40 -4.02
C ASP A 145 -21.10 8.37 -2.94
N TYR A 146 -20.99 9.20 -1.91
CA TYR A 146 -21.99 9.28 -0.84
C TYR A 146 -23.39 9.65 -1.36
N GLN A 147 -23.47 10.46 -2.41
CA GLN A 147 -24.72 10.89 -3.03
C GLN A 147 -25.42 9.82 -3.87
N THR A 148 -24.78 8.66 -4.12
CA THR A 148 -25.37 7.57 -4.94
C THR A 148 -26.46 6.77 -4.23
N GLY A 149 -26.60 6.93 -2.91
CA GLY A 149 -27.68 6.33 -2.12
C GLY A 149 -27.24 5.81 -0.75
N ALA A 150 -28.19 5.29 0.03
CA ALA A 150 -27.97 4.84 1.41
C ALA A 150 -26.92 3.70 1.51
N GLU A 151 -26.77 2.89 0.48
CA GLU A 151 -25.85 1.74 0.44
C GLU A 151 -24.62 1.99 -0.45
N TRP A 152 -24.21 3.26 -0.63
CA TRP A 152 -23.08 3.68 -1.48
C TRP A 152 -21.80 2.85 -1.24
N TYR A 153 -21.56 2.46 0.01
CA TYR A 153 -20.36 1.74 0.41
C TYR A 153 -20.35 0.29 -0.06
N LEU A 154 -21.50 -0.35 -0.27
CA LEU A 154 -21.60 -1.74 -0.74
C LEU A 154 -21.23 -1.87 -2.22
N GLN A 155 -21.41 -0.80 -3.01
CA GLN A 155 -21.09 -0.76 -4.44
C GLN A 155 -19.58 -0.80 -4.72
N LYS A 156 -18.74 -0.57 -3.71
CA LYS A 156 -17.26 -0.51 -3.84
C LYS A 156 -16.55 -1.82 -3.52
N HIS A 157 -17.12 -2.96 -3.92
CA HIS A 157 -16.62 -4.31 -3.60
C HIS A 157 -16.45 -4.58 -2.09
N ASN A 158 -17.30 -3.95 -1.27
CA ASN A 158 -17.33 -4.17 0.17
C ASN A 158 -18.38 -5.21 0.61
N ARG A 159 -19.32 -5.59 -0.25
CA ARG A 159 -20.31 -6.63 0.09
C ARG A 159 -19.64 -8.01 0.20
N VAL A 160 -19.93 -8.72 1.28
CA VAL A 160 -19.49 -10.11 1.52
C VAL A 160 -20.66 -10.90 2.10
N GLY A 161 -21.31 -11.73 1.28
CA GLY A 161 -22.54 -12.41 1.69
C GLY A 161 -23.59 -11.39 2.14
N SER A 162 -24.11 -11.56 3.35
CA SER A 162 -25.02 -10.61 4.02
C SER A 162 -24.31 -9.45 4.73
N GLY A 163 -22.99 -9.46 4.84
CA GLY A 163 -22.18 -8.47 5.57
C GLY A 163 -21.41 -7.48 4.69
N SER A 164 -20.65 -6.62 5.35
CA SER A 164 -19.75 -5.63 4.72
C SER A 164 -18.35 -5.74 5.27
N LYS A 165 -17.35 -5.52 4.41
CA LYS A 165 -15.96 -5.31 4.81
C LYS A 165 -15.83 -4.10 5.72
N LEU A 166 -14.83 -4.15 6.61
CA LEU A 166 -14.33 -2.96 7.31
C LEU A 166 -13.39 -2.17 6.39
N PHE A 167 -13.62 -0.86 6.22
CA PHE A 167 -12.87 -0.05 5.26
C PHE A 167 -12.44 1.35 5.73
N SER A 168 -12.89 1.82 6.89
CA SER A 168 -12.48 3.11 7.46
C SER A 168 -12.68 4.26 6.45
N THR A 169 -11.78 5.24 6.43
CA THR A 169 -11.75 6.36 5.47
C THR A 169 -11.24 5.98 4.08
N TYR A 170 -10.87 4.71 3.85
CA TYR A 170 -10.38 4.22 2.55
C TYR A 170 -11.51 3.81 1.61
N GLN A 171 -12.75 3.70 2.11
CA GLN A 171 -13.97 3.33 1.39
C GLN A 171 -13.92 1.97 0.67
N ASN A 172 -12.83 1.22 0.80
CA ASN A 172 -12.67 -0.13 0.29
C ASN A 172 -11.79 -0.94 1.25
N GLY A 173 -12.27 -2.10 1.68
CA GLY A 173 -11.59 -2.92 2.68
C GLY A 173 -10.24 -3.48 2.21
N ASN A 174 -10.13 -3.78 0.91
CA ASN A 174 -8.86 -4.22 0.34
C ASN A 174 -7.83 -3.09 0.37
N LEU A 175 -8.24 -1.86 0.02
CA LEU A 175 -7.37 -0.67 0.09
C LEU A 175 -6.94 -0.35 1.52
N LEU A 176 -7.86 -0.42 2.49
CA LEU A 176 -7.48 -0.27 3.90
C LEU A 176 -6.43 -1.31 4.28
N GLY A 177 -6.68 -2.58 3.97
CA GLY A 177 -5.80 -3.69 4.31
C GLY A 177 -4.38 -3.50 3.75
N VAL A 178 -4.23 -3.28 2.44
CA VAL A 178 -2.90 -3.13 1.81
C VAL A 178 -2.14 -1.90 2.30
N ASN A 179 -2.82 -0.79 2.61
CA ASN A 179 -2.15 0.40 3.15
C ASN A 179 -1.76 0.21 4.61
N LEU A 180 -2.52 -0.53 5.42
CA LEU A 180 -2.10 -0.93 6.76
C LEU A 180 -0.83 -1.81 6.71
N LEU A 181 -0.66 -2.67 5.71
CA LEU A 181 0.57 -3.45 5.52
C LEU A 181 1.80 -2.58 5.28
N LEU A 182 1.64 -1.42 4.64
CA LEU A 182 2.73 -0.46 4.41
C LEU A 182 3.03 0.36 5.67
N ILE A 183 2.00 0.78 6.41
CA ILE A 183 2.11 1.71 7.54
C ILE A 183 2.52 1.00 8.83
N PHE A 184 1.85 -0.10 9.15
CA PHE A 184 1.96 -0.73 10.47
C PHE A 184 3.38 -1.21 10.83
N PRO A 185 4.16 -1.81 9.92
CA PRO A 185 5.53 -2.20 10.23
C PRO A 185 6.41 -1.03 10.71
N VAL A 186 6.22 0.17 10.17
CA VAL A 186 6.88 1.39 10.65
C VAL A 186 6.41 1.73 12.07
N VAL A 187 5.08 1.75 12.28
CA VAL A 187 4.47 2.04 13.59
C VAL A 187 5.02 1.08 14.66
N TYR A 188 5.06 -0.22 14.37
CA TYR A 188 5.52 -1.24 15.31
C TYR A 188 6.97 -1.05 15.75
N GLU A 189 7.86 -0.62 14.84
CA GLU A 189 9.27 -0.41 15.17
C GLU A 189 9.51 0.84 16.04
N VAL A 190 8.71 1.88 15.88
CA VAL A 190 8.93 3.19 16.54
C VAL A 190 8.18 3.35 17.86
N VAL A 191 7.01 2.71 18.03
CA VAL A 191 6.20 2.88 19.24
C VAL A 191 6.90 2.37 20.50
N ARG A 192 6.53 2.92 21.66
CA ARG A 192 7.08 2.48 22.95
C ARG A 192 6.68 1.01 23.21
N ARG A 193 7.51 0.30 23.99
CA ARG A 193 7.34 -1.14 24.24
C ARG A 193 5.95 -1.50 24.75
N GLN A 194 5.38 -0.71 25.65
CA GLN A 194 4.03 -0.91 26.20
C GLN A 194 2.90 -0.83 25.16
N TRP A 195 3.12 -0.12 24.04
CA TRP A 195 2.13 0.08 22.98
C TRP A 195 2.30 -0.89 21.81
N LYS A 196 3.38 -1.68 21.75
CA LYS A 196 3.62 -2.62 20.65
C LYS A 196 2.55 -3.72 20.55
N LEU A 197 2.18 -4.31 21.68
CA LEU A 197 1.17 -5.38 21.70
C LEU A 197 -0.23 -4.83 21.39
N PRO A 198 -0.73 -3.75 22.03
CA PRO A 198 -2.01 -3.14 21.65
C PRO A 198 -2.06 -2.75 20.16
N ALA A 199 -1.00 -2.14 19.63
CA ALA A 199 -0.94 -1.78 18.21
C ALA A 199 -0.99 -3.00 17.29
N LEU A 200 -0.29 -4.09 17.65
CA LEU A 200 -0.32 -5.34 16.90
C LEU A 200 -1.70 -5.99 16.90
N VAL A 201 -2.35 -6.04 18.06
CA VAL A 201 -3.72 -6.56 18.18
C VAL A 201 -4.68 -5.74 17.33
N ALA A 202 -4.61 -4.40 17.41
CA ALA A 202 -5.43 -3.51 16.60
C ALA A 202 -5.19 -3.72 15.09
N PHE A 203 -3.92 -3.82 14.67
CA PHE A 203 -3.57 -4.10 13.28
C PHE A 203 -4.13 -5.43 12.79
N VAL A 204 -3.91 -6.51 13.53
CA VAL A 204 -4.40 -7.85 13.16
C VAL A 204 -5.93 -7.86 13.11
N ALA A 205 -6.60 -7.35 14.14
CA ALA A 205 -8.06 -7.32 14.20
C ALA A 205 -8.67 -6.53 13.03
N VAL A 206 -8.20 -5.30 12.79
CA VAL A 206 -8.72 -4.47 11.69
C VAL A 206 -8.40 -5.10 10.34
N ALA A 207 -7.18 -5.61 10.14
CA ALA A 207 -6.79 -6.28 8.89
C ALA A 207 -7.64 -7.54 8.62
N MET A 208 -7.96 -8.32 9.66
CA MET A 208 -8.87 -9.48 9.52
C MET A 208 -10.28 -9.03 9.13
N LEU A 209 -10.82 -8.02 9.81
CA LEU A 209 -12.17 -7.48 9.55
C LEU A 209 -12.30 -6.74 8.21
N THR A 210 -11.20 -6.43 7.52
CA THR A 210 -11.29 -5.99 6.12
C THR A 210 -11.81 -7.08 5.18
N LEU A 211 -11.78 -8.35 5.61
CA LEU A 211 -12.10 -9.53 4.81
C LEU A 211 -11.31 -9.59 3.48
N SER A 212 -10.15 -8.92 3.42
CA SER A 212 -9.27 -8.94 2.25
C SER A 212 -8.28 -10.09 2.34
N ARG A 213 -8.31 -10.99 1.35
CA ARG A 213 -7.36 -12.13 1.26
C ARG A 213 -5.92 -11.65 1.14
N SER A 214 -5.66 -10.56 0.42
CA SER A 214 -4.31 -9.98 0.30
C SER A 214 -3.84 -9.37 1.62
N ALA A 215 -4.75 -8.74 2.39
CA ALA A 215 -4.42 -8.23 3.73
C ALA A 215 -4.11 -9.39 4.68
N TRP A 216 -4.86 -10.49 4.63
CA TRP A 216 -4.62 -11.66 5.46
C TRP A 216 -3.27 -12.32 5.17
N LEU A 217 -2.97 -12.54 3.88
CA LEU A 217 -1.67 -13.04 3.46
C LEU A 217 -0.54 -12.11 3.90
N GLY A 218 -0.73 -10.79 3.75
CA GLY A 218 0.24 -9.79 4.21
C GLY A 218 0.47 -9.81 5.72
N VAL A 219 -0.59 -9.93 6.53
CA VAL A 219 -0.46 -10.08 7.98
C VAL A 219 0.34 -11.34 8.32
N ALA A 220 0.01 -12.48 7.71
CA ALA A 220 0.74 -13.73 7.92
C ALA A 220 2.22 -13.59 7.52
N ALA A 221 2.50 -12.99 6.37
CA ALA A 221 3.86 -12.71 5.91
C ALA A 221 4.61 -11.78 6.87
N TYR A 222 3.98 -10.71 7.36
CA TYR A 222 4.57 -9.81 8.35
C TYR A 222 4.95 -10.57 9.62
N LEU A 223 4.02 -11.36 10.16
CA LEU A 223 4.27 -12.15 11.37
C LEU A 223 5.43 -13.14 11.17
N ALA A 224 5.45 -13.83 10.02
CA ALA A 224 6.52 -14.76 9.67
C ALA A 224 7.87 -14.06 9.55
N PHE A 225 7.99 -13.03 8.71
CA PHE A 225 9.26 -12.33 8.51
C PHE A 225 9.78 -11.66 9.77
N ARG A 226 8.90 -10.98 10.52
CA ARG A 226 9.31 -10.17 11.67
C ARG A 226 9.61 -10.98 12.92
N PHE A 227 8.85 -12.05 13.17
CA PHE A 227 8.96 -12.82 14.41
C PHE A 227 9.61 -14.19 14.22
N VAL A 228 9.43 -14.86 13.07
CA VAL A 228 9.98 -16.20 12.82
C VAL A 228 11.36 -16.11 12.16
N PHE A 229 11.48 -15.38 11.06
CA PHE A 229 12.71 -15.35 10.25
C PHE A 229 13.74 -14.30 10.70
N THR A 230 13.36 -13.38 11.57
CA THR A 230 14.32 -12.41 12.13
C THR A 230 15.18 -13.09 13.20
N LYS A 231 16.50 -13.14 12.97
CA LYS A 231 17.47 -13.76 13.90
C LYS A 231 17.21 -13.34 15.35
N SER A 232 17.14 -14.32 16.23
CA SER A 232 17.11 -14.10 17.68
C SER A 232 18.52 -14.23 18.25
N ALA A 233 18.81 -13.48 19.31
CA ALA A 233 20.08 -13.58 20.02
C ALA A 233 20.23 -14.91 20.76
N THR A 234 19.11 -15.56 21.12
CA THR A 234 19.08 -16.83 21.85
C THR A 234 18.00 -17.76 21.27
N ALA A 235 18.18 -19.07 21.46
CA ALA A 235 17.21 -20.09 21.04
C ALA A 235 15.86 -19.94 21.78
N ALA A 236 15.89 -19.63 23.08
CA ALA A 236 14.69 -19.37 23.88
C ALA A 236 13.90 -18.15 23.37
N ALA A 237 14.58 -17.07 22.96
CA ALA A 237 13.93 -15.91 22.36
C ALA A 237 13.37 -16.22 20.97
N ALA A 238 13.98 -17.15 20.22
CA ALA A 238 13.43 -17.66 18.95
C ALA A 238 12.13 -18.42 19.20
N ALA A 239 12.16 -19.39 20.12
CA ALA A 239 11.02 -20.21 20.48
C ALA A 239 9.85 -19.34 20.98
N ALA A 240 10.10 -18.41 21.89
CA ALA A 240 9.07 -17.49 22.40
C ALA A 240 8.42 -16.65 21.28
N ARG A 241 9.19 -16.21 20.28
CA ARG A 241 8.65 -15.47 19.12
C ARG A 241 7.80 -16.36 18.22
N ILE A 242 8.24 -17.59 17.97
CA ILE A 242 7.49 -18.58 17.19
C ILE A 242 6.17 -18.91 17.90
N PHE A 243 6.21 -19.20 19.20
CA PHE A 243 5.01 -19.46 19.99
C PHE A 243 4.07 -18.24 20.02
N ALA A 244 4.59 -17.02 20.15
CA ALA A 244 3.78 -15.81 20.07
C ALA A 244 3.13 -15.64 18.68
N GLY A 245 3.87 -15.93 17.60
CA GLY A 245 3.35 -15.92 16.24
C GLY A 245 2.24 -16.95 16.01
N ILE A 246 2.45 -18.19 16.48
CA ILE A 246 1.45 -19.26 16.43
C ILE A 246 0.23 -18.88 17.27
N ALA A 247 0.42 -18.35 18.49
CA ALA A 247 -0.67 -17.90 19.35
C ALA A 247 -1.48 -16.76 18.70
N LEU A 248 -0.83 -15.85 17.97
CA LEU A 248 -1.51 -14.80 17.19
C LEU A 248 -2.29 -15.38 16.00
N ILE A 249 -1.77 -16.40 15.33
CA ILE A 249 -2.49 -17.11 14.26
C ILE A 249 -3.71 -17.83 14.85
N ILE A 250 -3.56 -18.51 15.99
CA ILE A 250 -4.65 -19.19 16.69
C ILE A 250 -5.68 -18.18 17.20
N ALA A 251 -5.25 -17.02 17.73
CA ALA A 251 -6.15 -15.94 18.12
C ALA A 251 -6.90 -15.36 16.90
N GLY A 252 -6.22 -15.24 15.75
CA GLY A 252 -6.85 -14.94 14.47
C GLY A 252 -7.88 -15.99 14.07
N ALA A 253 -7.58 -17.27 14.28
CA ALA A 253 -8.49 -18.38 14.03
C ALA A 253 -9.71 -18.37 14.99
N ALA A 254 -9.50 -18.04 16.26
CA ALA A 254 -10.58 -17.87 17.23
C ALA A 254 -11.47 -16.67 16.88
N LEU A 255 -10.89 -15.58 16.37
CA LEU A 255 -11.66 -14.47 15.79
C LEU A 255 -12.53 -14.94 14.62
N PHE A 256 -12.12 -15.95 13.84
CA PHE A 256 -12.99 -16.51 12.80
C PHE A 256 -14.28 -17.08 13.37
N GLY A 257 -14.21 -17.81 14.49
CA GLY A 257 -15.40 -18.32 15.19
C GLY A 257 -16.28 -17.22 15.79
N ALA A 258 -15.70 -16.08 16.19
CA ALA A 258 -16.43 -14.95 16.77
C ALA A 258 -17.13 -14.07 15.71
N PHE A 259 -16.69 -14.11 14.45
CA PHE A 259 -17.24 -13.31 13.36
C PHE A 259 -17.71 -14.21 12.22
N PRO A 260 -19.03 -14.54 12.15
CA PRO A 260 -19.60 -15.44 11.15
C PRO A 260 -19.20 -15.10 9.70
N GLN A 261 -19.12 -13.81 9.38
CA GLN A 261 -18.72 -13.32 8.05
C GLN A 261 -17.31 -13.76 7.63
N VAL A 262 -16.39 -13.95 8.58
CA VAL A 262 -15.03 -14.43 8.29
C VAL A 262 -15.06 -15.94 8.05
N THR A 263 -15.80 -16.67 8.88
CA THR A 263 -16.01 -18.12 8.73
C THR A 263 -16.71 -18.44 7.41
N ASP A 264 -17.77 -17.73 7.05
CA ASP A 264 -18.48 -17.89 5.78
C ASP A 264 -17.56 -17.64 4.58
N ARG A 265 -16.67 -16.66 4.68
CA ARG A 265 -15.74 -16.33 3.59
C ARG A 265 -14.60 -17.35 3.44
N LEU A 266 -14.18 -18.01 4.53
CA LEU A 266 -13.12 -19.02 4.52
C LEU A 266 -13.64 -20.43 4.21
N PHE A 267 -14.75 -20.82 4.84
CA PHE A 267 -15.28 -22.19 4.83
C PHE A 267 -16.58 -22.33 4.03
N GLY A 268 -17.34 -21.25 3.84
CA GLY A 268 -18.55 -21.23 3.01
C GLY A 268 -18.29 -21.05 1.51
N SER A 269 -17.02 -20.88 1.10
CA SER A 269 -16.67 -20.82 -0.32
C SER A 269 -16.29 -22.20 -0.85
N ASN A 270 -17.04 -22.70 -1.85
CA ASN A 270 -16.65 -23.87 -2.63
C ASN A 270 -15.16 -23.81 -2.99
N VAL A 271 -14.46 -24.94 -2.99
CA VAL A 271 -13.01 -25.02 -3.28
C VAL A 271 -12.67 -24.30 -4.61
N ASP A 272 -13.58 -24.32 -5.59
CA ASP A 272 -13.50 -23.55 -6.84
C ASP A 272 -13.45 -22.01 -6.67
N TYR A 273 -14.07 -21.46 -5.64
CA TYR A 273 -14.01 -20.03 -5.31
C TYR A 273 -12.69 -19.64 -4.62
N LEU A 274 -11.99 -20.60 -4.00
CA LEU A 274 -10.66 -20.40 -3.45
C LEU A 274 -9.62 -20.41 -4.58
N THR A 275 -9.72 -21.35 -5.53
CA THR A 275 -8.79 -21.48 -6.67
C THR A 275 -8.95 -20.37 -7.72
N ARG A 276 -10.15 -19.79 -7.89
CA ARG A 276 -10.39 -18.68 -8.83
C ARG A 276 -9.92 -17.29 -8.35
N LEU A 277 -9.37 -17.16 -7.14
CA LEU A 277 -8.89 -15.89 -6.55
C LEU A 277 -9.87 -14.70 -6.69
N SER A 278 -11.18 -14.96 -6.52
CA SER A 278 -12.27 -13.99 -6.78
C SER A 278 -12.39 -13.52 -8.25
N GLY A 279 -12.16 -14.42 -9.21
CA GLY A 279 -12.25 -14.13 -10.65
C GLY A 279 -10.97 -13.58 -11.26
N ARG A 280 -9.86 -13.54 -10.51
CA ARG A 280 -8.56 -13.04 -10.98
C ARG A 280 -7.76 -14.07 -11.77
N THR A 281 -7.90 -15.36 -11.46
CA THR A 281 -7.21 -16.44 -12.21
C THR A 281 -7.62 -16.46 -13.69
N PRO A 282 -8.92 -16.38 -14.06
CA PRO A 282 -9.32 -16.25 -15.46
C PRO A 282 -8.77 -15.00 -16.15
N ARG A 283 -8.77 -13.84 -15.45
CA ARG A 283 -8.23 -12.57 -15.97
C ARG A 283 -6.71 -12.64 -16.23
N LEU A 284 -5.96 -13.31 -15.36
CA LEU A 284 -4.53 -13.54 -15.57
C LEU A 284 -4.28 -14.48 -16.75
N THR A 285 -5.15 -15.48 -16.93
CA THR A 285 -5.06 -16.41 -18.06
C THR A 285 -5.28 -15.67 -19.38
N GLN A 286 -6.29 -14.80 -19.46
CA GLN A 286 -6.53 -13.91 -20.61
C GLN A 286 -5.33 -13.01 -20.92
N LEU A 287 -4.65 -12.49 -19.88
CA LEU A 287 -3.44 -11.70 -20.06
C LEU A 287 -2.30 -12.52 -20.67
N ILE A 288 -2.13 -13.76 -20.22
CA ILE A 288 -1.11 -14.66 -20.76
C ILE A 288 -1.44 -15.03 -22.22
N GLU A 289 -2.69 -15.39 -22.50
CA GLU A 289 -3.15 -15.75 -23.85
C GLU A 289 -2.97 -14.60 -24.85
N SER A 290 -3.39 -13.38 -24.48
CA SER A 290 -3.20 -12.17 -25.31
C SER A 290 -1.73 -11.80 -25.52
N THR A 291 -0.85 -12.17 -24.59
CA THR A 291 0.58 -11.95 -24.77
C THR A 291 1.19 -12.97 -25.73
N ILE A 292 0.77 -14.24 -25.66
CA ILE A 292 1.29 -15.30 -26.53
C ILE A 292 1.01 -14.99 -28.01
N THR A 293 -0.11 -14.34 -28.31
CA THR A 293 -0.48 -13.97 -29.69
C THR A 293 0.36 -12.81 -30.26
N ASN A 294 1.08 -12.06 -29.43
CA ASN A 294 1.96 -10.97 -29.87
C ASN A 294 3.31 -10.98 -29.13
N PRO A 295 4.39 -11.52 -29.73
CA PRO A 295 5.71 -11.61 -29.09
C PRO A 295 6.30 -10.27 -28.62
N ILE A 296 5.93 -9.14 -29.25
CA ILE A 296 6.39 -7.81 -28.85
C ILE A 296 5.71 -7.37 -27.55
N ALA A 297 4.44 -7.77 -27.33
CA ALA A 297 3.71 -7.50 -26.10
C ALA A 297 4.36 -8.13 -24.86
N VAL A 298 5.18 -9.17 -25.03
CA VAL A 298 5.96 -9.77 -23.93
C VAL A 298 6.87 -8.74 -23.27
N PHE A 299 7.55 -7.92 -24.08
CA PHE A 299 8.55 -6.97 -23.59
C PHE A 299 7.94 -5.64 -23.18
N PHE A 300 6.93 -5.15 -23.92
CA PHE A 300 6.38 -3.80 -23.77
C PHE A 300 4.99 -3.74 -23.15
N GLY A 301 4.38 -4.89 -22.91
CA GLY A 301 3.03 -5.04 -22.37
C GLY A 301 1.98 -5.11 -23.49
N PRO A 302 0.89 -5.85 -23.30
CA PRO A 302 -0.17 -5.96 -24.30
C PRO A 302 -1.05 -4.71 -24.42
N GLN A 303 -1.10 -3.83 -23.41
CA GLN A 303 -1.88 -2.60 -23.49
C GLN A 303 -1.40 -1.73 -24.66
N GLY A 304 -2.31 -1.16 -25.46
CA GLY A 304 -1.99 -0.27 -26.58
C GLY A 304 -1.25 -0.92 -27.76
N ILE A 305 -0.88 -2.20 -27.64
CA ILE A 305 -0.18 -2.99 -28.64
C ILE A 305 -1.05 -4.16 -29.13
N SER A 306 -1.98 -4.63 -28.30
CA SER A 306 -2.94 -5.69 -28.60
C SER A 306 -4.29 -5.41 -27.93
N GLU A 307 -5.37 -5.91 -28.52
CA GLU A 307 -6.71 -5.88 -27.90
C GLU A 307 -6.68 -6.69 -26.61
N TYR A 308 -6.75 -6.01 -25.48
CA TYR A 308 -6.84 -6.64 -24.17
C TYR A 308 -7.97 -6.01 -23.36
N GLU A 309 -9.02 -6.78 -23.15
CA GLU A 309 -10.10 -6.49 -22.21
C GLU A 309 -10.01 -7.45 -21.03
N GLY A 310 -9.37 -7.03 -19.93
CA GLY A 310 -9.26 -7.89 -18.77
C GLY A 310 -8.95 -7.17 -17.46
N GLY A 311 -9.53 -7.67 -16.37
CA GLY A 311 -9.45 -7.08 -15.04
C GLY A 311 -8.19 -7.45 -14.24
N ALA A 312 -7.09 -7.85 -14.88
CA ALA A 312 -5.83 -8.21 -14.20
C ALA A 312 -5.17 -7.01 -13.49
N TYR A 313 -5.70 -5.80 -13.66
CA TYR A 313 -5.21 -4.57 -13.04
C TYR A 313 -5.16 -4.66 -11.49
N GLU A 314 -5.99 -5.50 -10.86
CA GLU A 314 -6.02 -5.62 -9.40
C GLU A 314 -4.73 -6.25 -8.80
N ILE A 315 -4.05 -7.13 -9.56
CA ILE A 315 -2.78 -7.75 -9.17
C ILE A 315 -1.65 -6.82 -9.61
N THR A 316 -0.84 -6.30 -8.67
CA THR A 316 0.19 -5.30 -8.98
C THR A 316 1.14 -5.78 -10.08
N TYR A 317 1.67 -7.00 -9.97
CA TYR A 317 2.65 -7.51 -10.94
C TYR A 317 2.04 -7.70 -12.33
N ALA A 318 0.83 -8.27 -12.41
CA ALA A 318 0.14 -8.46 -13.68
C ALA A 318 -0.20 -7.12 -14.34
N ALA A 319 -0.51 -6.12 -13.54
CA ALA A 319 -0.86 -4.80 -14.02
C ALA A 319 0.35 -3.96 -14.44
N VAL A 320 1.50 -4.10 -13.77
CA VAL A 320 2.78 -3.51 -14.21
C VAL A 320 3.20 -4.14 -15.54
N TYR A 321 3.03 -5.47 -15.65
CA TYR A 321 3.27 -6.20 -16.88
C TYR A 321 2.32 -5.76 -18.00
N LEU A 322 1.03 -5.60 -17.70
CA LEU A 322 0.05 -5.10 -18.65
C LEU A 322 0.46 -3.74 -19.22
N ALA A 323 0.91 -2.83 -18.35
CA ALA A 323 1.24 -1.46 -18.72
C ALA A 323 2.60 -1.30 -19.42
N GLY A 324 3.61 -2.11 -19.08
CA GLY A 324 4.98 -1.90 -19.56
C GLY A 324 5.79 -3.17 -19.79
N GLY A 325 5.13 -4.33 -19.81
CA GLY A 325 5.71 -5.64 -20.12
C GLY A 325 6.76 -6.11 -19.12
N LEU A 326 7.58 -7.06 -19.58
CA LEU A 326 8.63 -7.65 -18.77
C LEU A 326 9.68 -6.61 -18.31
N ILE A 327 9.90 -5.56 -19.10
CA ILE A 327 10.87 -4.49 -18.75
C ILE A 327 10.40 -3.75 -17.49
N ALA A 328 9.17 -3.24 -17.47
CA ALA A 328 8.62 -2.56 -16.29
C ALA A 328 8.57 -3.49 -15.08
N LEU A 329 8.15 -4.75 -15.29
CA LEU A 329 8.06 -5.73 -14.22
C LEU A 329 9.43 -6.03 -13.60
N ALA A 330 10.45 -6.26 -14.43
CA ALA A 330 11.82 -6.53 -13.96
C ALA A 330 12.39 -5.33 -13.19
N LEU A 331 12.17 -4.11 -13.67
CA LEU A 331 12.59 -2.89 -12.98
C LEU A 331 11.88 -2.74 -11.62
N LEU A 332 10.57 -2.96 -11.56
CA LEU A 332 9.83 -2.90 -10.29
C LEU A 332 10.35 -3.97 -9.30
N VAL A 333 10.53 -5.21 -9.74
CA VAL A 333 11.06 -6.28 -8.88
C VAL A 333 12.47 -5.94 -8.41
N ALA A 334 13.33 -5.41 -9.27
CA ALA A 334 14.66 -4.96 -8.89
C ALA A 334 14.63 -3.84 -7.84
N ILE A 335 13.71 -2.87 -7.98
CA ILE A 335 13.48 -1.81 -6.98
C ILE A 335 13.04 -2.43 -5.65
N LEU A 336 12.07 -3.34 -5.66
CA LEU A 336 11.56 -3.99 -4.45
C LEU A 336 12.67 -4.76 -3.72
N VAL A 337 13.36 -5.66 -4.43
CA VAL A 337 14.43 -6.49 -3.86
C VAL A 337 15.55 -5.62 -3.29
N ARG A 338 16.01 -4.62 -4.05
CA ARG A 338 17.11 -3.76 -3.62
C ARG A 338 16.71 -2.86 -2.46
N SER A 339 15.47 -2.36 -2.46
CA SER A 339 14.93 -1.55 -1.36
C SER A 339 14.82 -2.36 -0.07
N ILE A 340 14.22 -3.55 -0.13
CA ILE A 340 14.09 -4.46 1.01
C ILE A 340 15.48 -4.78 1.58
N HIS A 341 16.43 -5.15 0.72
CA HIS A 341 17.79 -5.46 1.13
C HIS A 341 18.48 -4.28 1.82
N SER A 342 18.41 -3.08 1.22
CA SER A 342 19.06 -1.88 1.74
C SER A 342 18.46 -1.45 3.08
N LEU A 343 17.12 -1.46 3.19
CA LEU A 343 16.41 -0.95 4.35
C LEU A 343 16.46 -1.90 5.54
N LEU A 344 16.36 -3.22 5.32
CA LEU A 344 16.48 -4.21 6.40
C LEU A 344 17.90 -4.33 6.97
N LYS A 345 18.92 -3.88 6.22
CA LYS A 345 20.31 -3.77 6.71
C LYS A 345 20.60 -2.46 7.45
N SER A 346 19.66 -1.51 7.46
CA SER A 346 19.83 -0.25 8.18
C SER A 346 19.89 -0.47 9.69
N VAL A 347 20.53 0.46 10.40
CA VAL A 347 20.49 0.53 11.88
C VAL A 347 19.30 1.35 12.38
N ASP A 348 18.70 2.18 11.53
CA ASP A 348 17.56 3.02 11.90
C ASP A 348 16.25 2.22 11.89
N ARG A 349 15.45 2.40 12.96
CA ARG A 349 14.20 1.65 13.17
C ARG A 349 13.12 1.98 12.16
N VAL A 350 13.05 3.24 11.69
CA VAL A 350 12.08 3.66 10.68
C VAL A 350 12.42 2.96 9.36
N ALA A 351 13.70 2.98 8.97
CA ALA A 351 14.16 2.29 7.76
C ALA A 351 13.86 0.79 7.81
N ILE A 352 14.18 0.10 8.92
CA ILE A 352 13.85 -1.32 9.10
C ILE A 352 12.33 -1.56 8.99
N GLY A 353 11.52 -0.73 9.65
CA GLY A 353 10.06 -0.80 9.59
C GLY A 353 9.54 -0.65 8.16
N VAL A 354 10.05 0.31 7.39
CA VAL A 354 9.72 0.47 5.97
C VAL A 354 10.15 -0.77 5.17
N GLY A 355 11.35 -1.31 5.42
CA GLY A 355 11.81 -2.54 4.78
C GLY A 355 10.85 -3.72 4.96
N PHE A 356 10.33 -3.91 6.18
CA PHE A 356 9.28 -4.91 6.44
C PHE A 356 7.97 -4.57 5.72
N GLY A 357 7.53 -3.31 5.70
CA GLY A 357 6.34 -2.87 4.99
C GLY A 357 6.38 -3.16 3.50
N ILE A 358 7.49 -2.84 2.84
CA ILE A 358 7.69 -3.09 1.40
C ILE A 358 7.75 -4.59 1.10
N MET A 359 8.44 -5.37 1.94
CA MET A 359 8.50 -6.83 1.78
C MET A 359 7.13 -7.48 1.90
N VAL A 360 6.34 -7.07 2.89
CA VAL A 360 4.99 -7.61 3.11
C VAL A 360 4.03 -7.19 2.01
N TYR A 361 4.12 -5.92 1.57
CA TYR A 361 3.36 -5.43 0.42
C TYR A 361 3.69 -6.22 -0.85
N ALA A 362 4.98 -6.49 -1.11
CA ALA A 362 5.41 -7.28 -2.26
C ALA A 362 4.80 -8.69 -2.27
N VAL A 363 4.62 -9.32 -1.11
CA VAL A 363 3.92 -10.61 -1.00
C VAL A 363 2.42 -10.46 -1.25
N ALA A 364 1.77 -9.47 -0.63
CA ALA A 364 0.34 -9.22 -0.81
C ALA A 364 -0.03 -8.87 -2.27
N SER A 365 0.88 -8.22 -2.99
CA SER A 365 0.76 -7.81 -4.40
C SER A 365 0.61 -8.97 -5.40
N PHE A 366 0.90 -10.22 -5.00
CA PHE A 366 0.58 -11.40 -5.82
C PHE A 366 -0.92 -11.71 -5.89
N ILE A 367 -1.70 -11.26 -4.90
CA ILE A 367 -3.15 -11.42 -4.86
C ILE A 367 -3.84 -10.13 -5.29
N GLU A 368 -3.53 -9.04 -4.59
CA GLU A 368 -4.11 -7.72 -4.85
C GLU A 368 -3.30 -6.68 -4.07
N GLY A 369 -2.66 -5.75 -4.78
CA GLY A 369 -1.89 -4.68 -4.15
C GLY A 369 -2.57 -3.32 -4.19
N GLY A 370 -3.68 -3.15 -4.93
CA GLY A 370 -4.37 -1.87 -5.07
C GLY A 370 -3.47 -0.73 -5.56
N PHE A 371 -2.36 -1.05 -6.25
CA PHE A 371 -1.28 -0.11 -6.57
C PHE A 371 -1.72 1.03 -7.49
N TRP A 372 -2.80 0.84 -8.24
CA TRP A 372 -3.33 1.81 -9.21
C TRP A 372 -4.45 2.67 -8.63
N LEU A 373 -4.90 2.33 -7.42
CA LEU A 373 -6.02 2.98 -6.77
C LEU A 373 -5.49 3.92 -5.69
N PRO A 374 -5.70 5.24 -5.80
CA PRO A 374 -5.39 6.18 -4.74
C PRO A 374 -6.02 5.71 -3.41
N PRO A 375 -5.30 5.78 -2.28
CA PRO A 375 -4.02 6.47 -2.08
C PRO A 375 -2.77 5.59 -2.24
N THR A 376 -2.93 4.29 -2.50
CA THR A 376 -1.87 3.29 -2.39
C THR A 376 -0.58 3.62 -3.15
N PRO A 377 -0.60 4.05 -4.43
CA PRO A 377 0.65 4.37 -5.13
C PRO A 377 1.39 5.52 -4.45
N SER A 378 0.68 6.57 -4.06
CA SER A 378 1.26 7.73 -3.37
C SER A 378 1.88 7.32 -2.04
N LEU A 379 1.16 6.54 -1.23
CA LEU A 379 1.68 6.05 0.05
C LEU A 379 2.87 5.11 -0.12
N PHE A 380 2.82 4.18 -1.06
CA PHE A 380 3.92 3.25 -1.34
C PHE A 380 5.22 4.02 -1.59
N TRP A 381 5.20 4.97 -2.54
CA TRP A 381 6.40 5.73 -2.91
C TRP A 381 6.85 6.69 -1.81
N MET A 382 5.92 7.35 -1.11
CA MET A 382 6.26 8.24 -0.01
C MET A 382 6.86 7.49 1.20
N ILE A 383 6.29 6.34 1.57
CA ILE A 383 6.81 5.51 2.67
C ILE A 383 8.17 4.92 2.30
N LEU A 384 8.34 4.46 1.05
CA LEU A 384 9.64 4.03 0.56
C LEU A 384 10.68 5.16 0.64
N GLY A 385 10.30 6.37 0.21
CA GLY A 385 11.16 7.56 0.29
C GLY A 385 11.53 7.92 1.73
N LEU A 386 10.58 7.81 2.67
CA LEU A 386 10.81 8.01 4.10
C LEU A 386 11.84 7.01 4.65
N GLY A 387 11.77 5.75 4.24
CA GLY A 387 12.73 4.72 4.64
C GLY A 387 14.16 5.06 4.24
N PHE A 388 14.36 5.54 3.01
CA PHE A 388 15.68 5.96 2.52
C PHE A 388 16.16 7.27 3.17
N ALA A 389 15.26 8.23 3.40
CA ALA A 389 15.59 9.45 4.14
C ALA A 389 16.06 9.14 5.57
N ALA A 390 15.39 8.19 6.25
CA ALA A 390 15.76 7.75 7.59
C ALA A 390 17.09 6.96 7.59
N ALA A 391 17.30 6.07 6.61
CA ALA A 391 18.54 5.31 6.48
C ALA A 391 19.77 6.19 6.24
N ALA A 392 19.59 7.33 5.56
CA ALA A 392 20.66 8.30 5.32
C ALA A 392 21.06 9.10 6.58
N GLN A 393 20.30 9.00 7.68
CA GLN A 393 20.56 9.73 8.93
C GLN A 393 20.68 8.80 10.16
N PRO A 394 21.74 7.98 10.25
CA PRO A 394 21.94 7.09 11.39
C PRO A 394 22.13 7.91 12.68
N GLY A 395 21.18 7.84 13.62
CA GLY A 395 21.29 8.48 14.95
C GLY A 395 20.08 9.32 15.40
N ALA A 396 19.17 9.64 14.48
CA ALA A 396 17.97 10.46 14.73
C ALA A 396 17.04 9.95 15.83
N THR A 397 16.85 8.62 15.92
CA THR A 397 15.85 7.99 16.80
C THR A 397 16.41 7.52 18.15
N LEU A 398 17.73 7.61 18.36
CA LEU A 398 18.40 7.18 19.60
C LEU A 398 18.49 8.27 20.68
N SER A 399 18.27 9.55 20.34
CA SER A 399 18.38 10.66 21.30
C SER A 399 17.14 10.85 22.21
N ALA A 400 15.99 10.26 21.87
CA ALA A 400 14.74 10.47 22.62
C ALA A 400 14.48 9.48 23.77
N ARG A 401 15.45 8.64 24.16
CA ARG A 401 15.23 7.60 25.20
C ARG A 401 16.40 7.38 26.17
N ARG A 402 17.10 8.45 26.53
CA ARG A 402 17.79 8.56 27.83
C ARG A 402 17.08 9.67 28.61
N GLY A 403 15.99 9.30 29.27
CA GLY A 403 15.11 10.20 30.03
C GLY A 403 13.98 9.39 30.62
#